data_AF-A0A6V2X877-F1
#
_entry.id   AF-A0A6V2X877-F1
#
_cell.length_a   1.000
_cell.length_b   1.000
_cell.length_c   1.000
_cell.angle_alpha   90.00
_cell.angle_beta   90.00
_cell.angle_gamma   90.00
#
_symmetry.space_group_name_H-M   'P 1'
#
loop_
_entity.id
_entity.type
_entity.pdbx_description
1 polymer ?
#
loop_
_entity_poly.entity_id
_entity_poly.type
_entity_poly.pdbx_seq_one_letter_code
_entity_poly.pdbx_strand_id
1 'polypeptide(L)'
;MCSGRRFGYLQVSTIWSILLRDFELQMTTPLPKPAYNDMVVGPDAPIMMRYKRKVFLAPEEIAARQARYAAGAAAAKAEKEAAAARLHGGGRAAGGGGGVQLTRAVSDSHYPRGPLLILWGSQTGTAESFGKVLAEEARQRGFDARSLDLEEYAPERLAEEDEAPVVFLMATHGEGEPTDNAVPFYSFVEAERMGTNLKSLRFAAFALGNKQYQHYCAMGKWVDAKVSALGAERICPLGIGDDDDDLDGDFERWRETLWAALCPGGGGGGGGG
;
A
#
# COMPACT_ATOMS: atom_id res chain seq x y z
N MET A 1 -3.90 -35.58 21.60
CA MET A 1 -2.51 -35.24 21.24
C MET A 1 -2.51 -33.87 20.59
N CYS A 2 -1.98 -32.83 21.25
CA CYS A 2 -2.08 -31.43 20.81
C CYS A 2 -1.23 -31.14 19.56
N SER A 3 -1.89 -30.81 18.44
CA SER A 3 -1.26 -30.43 17.17
C SER A 3 -0.47 -29.11 17.23
N GLY A 4 -0.68 -28.29 18.28
CA GLY A 4 -0.08 -26.95 18.40
C GLY A 4 1.44 -26.93 18.63
N ARG A 5 2.04 -27.97 19.25
CA ARG A 5 3.49 -27.95 19.53
C ARG A 5 4.35 -28.11 18.27
N ARG A 6 3.91 -28.90 17.31
CA ARG A 6 4.62 -29.09 16.03
C ARG A 6 4.48 -27.86 15.13
N PHE A 7 3.31 -27.23 15.14
CA PHE A 7 3.05 -26.01 14.37
C PHE A 7 3.87 -24.82 14.89
N GLY A 8 3.88 -24.58 16.20
CA GLY A 8 4.70 -23.53 16.81
C GLY A 8 6.20 -23.73 16.59
N TYR A 9 6.68 -24.98 16.67
CA TYR A 9 8.08 -25.29 16.38
C TYR A 9 8.45 -25.00 14.92
N LEU A 10 7.57 -25.34 13.97
CA LEU A 10 7.79 -25.04 12.56
C LEU A 10 7.91 -23.54 12.33
N GLN A 11 6.96 -22.75 12.85
CA GLN A 11 6.95 -21.29 12.70
C GLN A 11 8.22 -20.66 13.28
N VAL A 12 8.61 -21.05 14.50
CA VAL A 12 9.83 -20.54 15.14
C VAL A 12 11.07 -20.95 14.34
N SER A 13 11.13 -22.20 13.85
CA SER A 13 12.27 -22.68 13.05
C SER A 13 12.39 -21.94 11.71
N THR A 14 11.27 -21.62 11.06
CA THR A 14 11.24 -20.85 9.80
C THR A 14 11.70 -19.42 10.04
N ILE A 15 11.14 -18.74 11.05
CA ILE A 15 11.54 -17.38 11.42
C ILE A 15 13.03 -17.33 11.77
N TRP A 16 13.49 -18.27 12.59
CA TRP A 16 14.91 -18.36 12.97
C TRP A 16 15.82 -18.62 11.77
N SER A 17 15.38 -19.46 10.83
CA SER A 17 16.14 -19.75 9.60
C SER A 17 16.26 -18.52 8.70
N ILE A 18 15.19 -17.73 8.56
CA ILE A 18 15.21 -16.47 7.79
C ILE A 18 16.14 -15.46 8.46
N LEU A 19 16.02 -15.26 9.78
CA LEU A 19 16.86 -14.33 10.52
C LEU A 19 18.35 -14.69 10.43
N LEU A 20 18.71 -15.97 10.62
CA LEU A 20 20.11 -16.40 10.51
C LEU A 20 20.63 -16.41 9.07
N ARG A 21 19.75 -16.63 8.08
CA ARG A 21 20.10 -16.54 6.67
C ARG A 21 20.39 -15.11 6.28
N ASP A 22 19.54 -14.16 6.65
CA ASP A 22 19.58 -12.82 6.07
C ASP A 22 20.32 -11.80 6.97
N PHE A 23 20.64 -12.16 8.22
CA PHE A 23 21.26 -11.24 9.18
C PHE A 23 22.41 -11.87 9.96
N GLU A 24 23.44 -11.08 10.23
CA GLU A 24 24.41 -11.31 11.30
C GLU A 24 23.83 -10.74 12.59
N LEU A 25 23.63 -11.62 13.58
CA LEU A 25 23.08 -11.25 14.89
C LEU A 25 24.21 -11.28 15.92
N GLN A 26 24.38 -10.19 16.66
CA GLN A 26 25.35 -10.08 17.73
C GLN A 26 24.65 -9.66 19.02
N MET A 27 24.77 -10.46 20.07
CA MET A 27 24.29 -10.06 21.40
C MET A 27 25.15 -8.92 21.94
N THR A 28 24.52 -7.83 22.36
CA THR A 28 25.19 -6.69 22.99
C THR A 28 25.13 -6.77 24.51
N THR A 29 24.29 -7.64 25.05
CA THR A 29 24.24 -8.00 26.47
C THR A 29 24.58 -9.49 26.68
N PRO A 30 25.10 -9.88 27.84
CA PRO A 30 25.22 -11.30 28.20
C PRO A 30 23.86 -12.00 28.17
N LEU A 31 23.86 -13.31 27.91
CA LEU A 31 22.63 -14.11 27.93
C LEU A 31 22.00 -14.08 29.34
N PRO A 32 20.77 -13.56 29.50
CA PRO A 32 20.09 -13.52 30.79
C PRO A 32 19.75 -14.93 31.26
N LYS A 33 19.68 -15.12 32.58
CA LYS A 33 19.28 -16.39 33.18
C LYS A 33 17.76 -16.50 33.16
N PRO A 34 17.19 -17.71 33.17
CA PRO A 34 15.76 -17.87 33.36
C PRO A 34 15.35 -17.41 34.77
N ALA A 35 14.31 -16.58 34.86
CA ALA A 35 13.66 -16.17 36.10
C ALA A 35 12.72 -17.29 36.59
N TYR A 36 13.29 -18.28 37.28
CA TYR A 36 12.54 -19.46 37.75
C TYR A 36 11.47 -19.16 38.82
N ASN A 37 11.47 -17.95 39.39
CA ASN A 37 10.52 -17.55 40.41
C ASN A 37 9.25 -16.90 39.84
N ASP A 38 9.19 -16.69 38.51
CA ASP A 38 8.04 -16.07 37.86
C ASP A 38 7.00 -17.12 37.43
N MET A 39 5.73 -16.70 37.36
CA MET A 39 4.61 -17.55 36.91
C MET A 39 4.78 -18.02 35.45
N VAL A 40 5.52 -17.25 34.65
CA VAL A 40 5.96 -17.60 33.30
C VAL A 40 7.47 -17.43 33.28
N VAL A 41 8.22 -18.53 33.11
CA VAL A 41 9.68 -18.50 33.10
C VAL A 41 10.18 -17.74 31.87
N GLY A 42 10.59 -16.49 32.09
CA GLY A 42 11.20 -15.61 31.10
C GLY A 42 12.66 -15.28 31.43
N PRO A 43 13.33 -14.47 30.60
CA PRO A 43 14.67 -13.96 30.91
C PRO A 43 14.64 -12.97 32.09
N ASP A 44 15.62 -13.03 32.98
CA ASP A 44 15.76 -12.16 34.16
C ASP A 44 16.27 -10.73 33.84
N ALA A 45 16.63 -10.47 32.57
CA ALA A 45 17.01 -9.16 32.08
C ALA A 45 16.69 -8.99 30.58
N PRO A 46 16.62 -7.75 30.05
CA PRO A 46 16.40 -7.50 28.63
C PRO A 46 17.49 -8.12 27.75
N ILE A 47 17.09 -8.74 26.64
CA ILE A 47 17.99 -9.26 25.62
C ILE A 47 18.20 -8.15 24.59
N MET A 48 19.41 -7.59 24.54
CA MET A 48 19.78 -6.61 23.51
C MET A 48 20.62 -7.30 22.43
N MET A 49 20.22 -7.11 21.18
CA MET A 49 20.93 -7.60 20.01
C MET A 49 21.16 -6.46 19.02
N ARG A 50 22.35 -6.45 18.42
CA ARG A 50 22.65 -5.70 17.20
C ARG A 50 22.51 -6.65 16.03
N TYR A 51 21.93 -6.19 14.94
CA TYR A 51 21.88 -6.94 13.69
C TYR A 51 22.57 -6.16 12.57
N LYS A 52 23.11 -6.90 11.60
CA LYS A 52 23.57 -6.38 10.32
C LYS A 52 23.03 -7.28 9.23
N ARG A 53 22.30 -6.73 8.26
CA ARG A 53 21.81 -7.52 7.11
C ARG A 53 23.00 -8.07 6.33
N LYS A 54 23.02 -9.38 6.11
CA LYS A 54 24.00 -10.04 5.26
C LYS A 54 23.67 -9.66 3.82
N VAL A 55 24.49 -8.81 3.22
CA VAL A 55 24.44 -8.56 1.77
C VAL A 55 25.00 -9.82 1.10
N PHE A 56 24.11 -10.75 0.77
CA PHE A 56 24.48 -12.04 0.17
C PHE A 56 24.72 -11.98 -1.33
N LEU A 57 24.39 -10.88 -1.98
CA LEU A 57 24.42 -10.76 -3.42
C LEU A 57 25.54 -9.81 -3.81
N ALA A 58 26.51 -10.32 -4.57
CA ALA A 58 27.46 -9.46 -5.25
C ALA A 58 26.69 -8.47 -6.16
N PRO A 59 27.24 -7.29 -6.49
CA PRO A 59 26.56 -6.31 -7.35
C PRO A 59 26.03 -6.91 -8.66
N GLU A 60 26.75 -7.88 -9.24
CA GLU A 60 26.28 -8.64 -10.41
C GLU A 60 25.07 -9.52 -10.14
N GLU A 61 24.91 -10.07 -8.93
CA GLU A 61 23.78 -10.90 -8.55
C GLU A 61 22.54 -10.06 -8.19
N ILE A 62 22.75 -8.85 -7.67
CA ILE A 62 21.70 -7.83 -7.53
C ILE A 62 21.20 -7.43 -8.92
N ALA A 63 22.11 -7.12 -9.84
CA ALA A 63 21.78 -6.80 -11.23
C ALA A 63 21.10 -7.97 -11.95
N ALA A 64 21.56 -9.20 -11.76
CA ALA A 64 20.94 -10.40 -12.35
C ALA A 64 19.56 -10.67 -11.76
N ARG A 65 19.35 -10.35 -10.47
CA ARG A 65 18.06 -10.48 -9.82
C ARG A 65 17.09 -9.37 -10.24
N GLN A 66 17.56 -8.13 -10.38
CA GLN A 66 16.83 -7.03 -11.02
C GLN A 66 16.44 -7.40 -12.46
N ALA A 67 17.35 -7.98 -13.23
CA ALA A 67 17.07 -8.45 -14.59
C ALA A 67 16.05 -9.60 -14.61
N ARG A 68 16.09 -10.52 -13.64
CA ARG A 68 15.07 -11.58 -13.50
C ARG A 68 13.70 -11.03 -13.08
N TYR A 69 13.66 -10.04 -12.20
CA TYR A 69 12.41 -9.36 -11.84
C TYR A 69 11.84 -8.58 -13.03
N ALA A 70 12.68 -7.83 -13.76
CA ALA A 70 12.28 -7.14 -14.98
C ALA A 70 11.83 -8.11 -16.09
N ALA A 71 12.50 -9.25 -16.26
CA ALA A 71 12.11 -10.28 -17.22
C ALA A 71 10.82 -11.00 -16.81
N GLY A 72 10.61 -11.25 -15.51
CA GLY A 72 9.36 -11.78 -14.97
C GLY A 72 8.19 -10.82 -15.19
N ALA A 73 8.41 -9.52 -14.99
CA ALA A 73 7.45 -8.47 -15.28
C ALA A 73 7.14 -8.37 -16.79
N ALA A 74 8.17 -8.46 -17.65
CA ALA A 74 7.98 -8.49 -19.11
C ALA A 74 7.23 -9.74 -19.58
N ALA A 75 7.45 -10.90 -18.95
CA ALA A 75 6.71 -12.13 -19.24
C ALA A 75 5.24 -12.04 -18.79
N ALA A 76 4.99 -11.49 -17.60
CA ALA A 76 3.62 -11.25 -17.12
C ALA A 76 2.88 -10.23 -18.00
N LYS A 77 3.57 -9.17 -18.46
CA LYS A 77 3.08 -8.22 -19.47
C LYS A 77 2.69 -8.90 -20.78
N ALA A 78 3.57 -9.74 -21.32
CA ALA A 78 3.29 -10.48 -22.55
C ALA A 78 2.12 -11.46 -22.40
N GLU A 79 1.95 -12.06 -21.22
CA GLU A 79 0.81 -12.94 -20.91
C GLU A 79 -0.50 -12.15 -20.81
N LYS A 80 -0.50 -10.98 -20.15
CA LYS A 80 -1.66 -10.07 -20.03
C LYS A 80 -2.05 -9.48 -21.39
N GLU A 81 -1.08 -9.07 -22.22
CA GLU A 81 -1.30 -8.60 -23.60
C GLU A 81 -1.83 -9.70 -24.52
N ALA A 82 -1.31 -10.93 -24.41
CA ALA A 82 -1.82 -12.09 -25.15
C ALA A 82 -3.24 -12.48 -24.69
N ALA A 83 -3.56 -12.33 -23.40
CA ALA A 83 -4.92 -12.54 -22.88
C ALA A 83 -5.89 -11.45 -23.38
N ALA A 84 -5.49 -10.18 -23.41
CA ALA A 84 -6.28 -9.08 -23.94
C ALA A 84 -6.55 -9.23 -25.45
N ALA A 85 -5.56 -9.66 -26.23
CA ALA A 85 -5.71 -9.94 -27.66
C ALA A 85 -6.70 -11.08 -27.95
N ARG A 86 -6.76 -12.11 -27.08
CA ARG A 86 -7.73 -13.20 -27.18
C ARG A 86 -9.18 -12.74 -26.93
N LEU A 87 -9.38 -11.70 -26.13
CA LEU A 87 -10.69 -11.12 -25.86
C LEU A 87 -11.23 -10.26 -27.02
N HIS A 88 -10.36 -9.70 -27.88
CA HIS A 88 -10.76 -8.85 -29.00
C HIS A 88 -10.99 -9.59 -30.34
N GLY A 89 -10.72 -10.90 -30.39
CA GLY A 89 -10.96 -11.75 -31.57
C GLY A 89 -12.37 -12.35 -31.71
N GLY A 90 -13.25 -12.15 -30.72
CA GLY A 90 -14.63 -12.62 -30.73
C GLY A 90 -15.61 -11.51 -31.12
N GLY A 91 -16.35 -11.70 -32.20
CA GLY A 91 -17.21 -10.69 -32.83
C GLY A 91 -18.22 -9.97 -31.91
N ARG A 92 -18.44 -8.70 -32.25
CA ARG A 92 -19.45 -7.78 -31.69
C ARG A 92 -20.81 -8.46 -31.49
N ALA A 93 -21.28 -8.43 -30.24
CA ALA A 93 -22.70 -8.29 -29.91
C ALA A 93 -22.83 -7.14 -28.92
N ALA A 94 -23.65 -6.15 -29.27
CA ALA A 94 -23.92 -4.97 -28.47
C ALA A 94 -24.57 -5.37 -27.13
N GLY A 95 -23.99 -4.89 -26.03
CA GLY A 95 -24.53 -5.03 -24.68
C GLY A 95 -23.87 -4.00 -23.76
N GLY A 96 -24.68 -3.04 -23.28
CA GLY A 96 -24.34 -1.86 -22.49
C GLY A 96 -23.09 -1.91 -21.60
N GLY A 97 -22.20 -0.95 -21.82
CA GLY A 97 -21.15 -0.59 -20.87
C GLY A 97 -21.77 -0.04 -19.58
N GLY A 98 -21.72 -0.86 -18.53
CA GLY A 98 -21.98 -0.44 -17.16
C GLY A 98 -20.72 0.16 -16.53
N GLY A 99 -20.32 1.36 -16.98
CA GLY A 99 -19.39 2.17 -16.22
C GLY A 99 -20.10 2.67 -14.97
N VAL A 100 -19.78 2.11 -13.81
CA VAL A 100 -20.44 2.52 -12.56
C VAL A 100 -19.95 3.92 -12.17
N GLN A 101 -20.84 4.89 -12.29
CA GLN A 101 -20.71 6.22 -11.71
C GLN A 101 -20.81 6.14 -10.18
N LEU A 102 -19.96 6.89 -9.47
CA LEU A 102 -20.11 7.21 -8.06
C LEU A 102 -20.84 8.56 -7.93
N THR A 103 -21.92 8.75 -8.71
CA THR A 103 -22.90 9.76 -8.29
C THR A 103 -23.50 9.24 -6.99
N ARG A 104 -23.75 10.14 -6.02
CA ARG A 104 -24.38 9.81 -4.73
C ARG A 104 -25.72 9.10 -4.96
N ALA A 105 -25.66 7.79 -5.13
CA ALA A 105 -26.80 6.92 -4.98
C ALA A 105 -27.10 6.96 -3.48
N VAL A 106 -28.09 7.79 -3.13
CA VAL A 106 -28.91 7.75 -1.92
C VAL A 106 -28.18 7.11 -0.75
N SER A 107 -27.62 7.94 0.15
CA SER A 107 -27.14 7.56 1.49
C SER A 107 -27.64 6.19 1.90
N ASP A 108 -26.89 5.15 1.57
CA ASP A 108 -27.22 3.82 2.03
C ASP A 108 -27.09 3.90 3.54
N SER A 109 -28.17 3.57 4.26
CA SER A 109 -28.15 3.53 5.72
C SER A 109 -26.99 2.68 6.27
N HIS A 110 -26.45 1.78 5.45
CA HIS A 110 -25.28 0.96 5.74
C HIS A 110 -23.95 1.74 5.79
N TYR A 111 -23.82 2.83 5.02
CA TYR A 111 -22.59 3.61 4.89
C TYR A 111 -22.82 5.10 5.22
N PRO A 112 -23.00 5.43 6.52
CA PRO A 112 -23.34 6.78 6.96
C PRO A 112 -22.27 7.84 6.66
N ARG A 113 -21.05 7.44 6.30
CA ARG A 113 -19.95 8.35 5.93
C ARG A 113 -19.82 8.57 4.43
N GLY A 114 -20.65 7.91 3.62
CA GLY A 114 -20.63 8.06 2.16
C GLY A 114 -19.48 7.29 1.48
N PRO A 115 -19.20 7.60 0.21
CA PRO A 115 -18.19 6.88 -0.57
C PRO A 115 -16.76 7.21 -0.15
N LEU A 116 -15.85 6.24 -0.34
CA LEU A 116 -14.40 6.42 -0.23
C LEU A 116 -13.73 5.71 -1.40
N LEU A 117 -12.94 6.44 -2.20
CA LEU A 117 -12.22 5.85 -3.32
C LEU A 117 -10.75 5.65 -2.95
N ILE A 118 -10.22 4.46 -3.19
CA ILE A 118 -8.81 4.13 -3.00
C ILE A 118 -8.26 3.72 -4.36
N LEU A 119 -7.29 4.48 -4.85
CA LEU A 119 -6.60 4.27 -6.12
C LEU A 119 -5.16 3.85 -5.85
N TRP A 120 -4.69 2.81 -6.54
CA TRP A 120 -3.33 2.32 -6.31
C TRP A 120 -2.53 2.14 -7.59
N GLY A 121 -1.26 2.54 -7.53
CA GLY A 121 -0.22 2.24 -8.50
C GLY A 121 0.72 1.19 -7.92
N SER A 122 0.77 -0.01 -8.52
CA SER A 122 1.47 -1.17 -7.97
C SER A 122 2.15 -1.98 -9.08
N GLN A 123 3.35 -2.49 -8.80
CA GLN A 123 4.03 -3.46 -9.68
C GLN A 123 4.01 -4.88 -9.11
N THR A 124 4.28 -5.03 -7.82
CA THR A 124 4.43 -6.33 -7.16
C THR A 124 3.28 -6.67 -6.21
N GLY A 125 2.23 -5.84 -6.16
CA GLY A 125 1.02 -6.09 -5.37
C GLY A 125 1.00 -5.47 -3.96
N THR A 126 2.06 -4.78 -3.52
CA THR A 126 2.11 -4.18 -2.17
C THR A 126 1.09 -3.06 -1.99
N ALA A 127 1.05 -2.09 -2.91
CA ALA A 127 0.09 -0.98 -2.84
C ALA A 127 -1.36 -1.46 -3.01
N GLU A 128 -1.58 -2.49 -3.86
CA GLU A 128 -2.88 -3.16 -4.00
C GLU A 128 -3.32 -3.80 -2.68
N SER A 129 -2.41 -4.48 -1.98
CA SER A 129 -2.69 -5.15 -0.70
C SER A 129 -3.07 -4.14 0.38
N PHE A 130 -2.32 -3.03 0.48
CA PHE A 130 -2.68 -1.92 1.36
C PHE A 130 -4.03 -1.31 0.99
N GLY A 131 -4.35 -1.18 -0.30
CA GLY A 131 -5.65 -0.68 -0.76
C GLY A 131 -6.82 -1.57 -0.33
N LYS A 132 -6.65 -2.89 -0.41
CA LYS A 132 -7.63 -3.88 0.08
C LYS A 132 -7.85 -3.75 1.58
N VAL A 133 -6.78 -3.64 2.36
CA VAL A 133 -6.85 -3.44 3.82
C VAL A 133 -7.62 -2.16 4.15
N LEU A 134 -7.28 -1.02 3.52
CA LEU A 134 -8.00 0.24 3.74
C LEU A 134 -9.47 0.15 3.34
N ALA A 135 -9.80 -0.53 2.25
CA ALA A 135 -11.19 -0.65 1.79
C ALA A 135 -12.04 -1.48 2.76
N GLU A 136 -11.51 -2.59 3.27
CA GLU A 136 -12.20 -3.39 4.29
C GLU A 136 -12.42 -2.60 5.58
N GLU A 137 -11.39 -1.91 6.04
CA GLU A 137 -11.45 -1.06 7.23
C GLU A 137 -12.40 0.12 7.11
N ALA A 138 -12.42 0.76 5.93
CA ALA A 138 -13.32 1.85 5.62
C ALA A 138 -14.78 1.41 5.67
N ARG A 139 -15.10 0.23 5.12
CA ARG A 139 -16.45 -0.35 5.19
C ARG A 139 -16.88 -0.59 6.63
N GLN A 140 -15.98 -1.13 7.47
CA GLN A 140 -16.24 -1.31 8.91
C GLN A 140 -16.47 0.03 9.64
N ARG A 141 -15.91 1.13 9.13
CA ARG A 141 -16.07 2.49 9.67
C ARG A 141 -17.25 3.26 9.06
N GLY A 142 -18.02 2.64 8.17
CA GLY A 142 -19.24 3.19 7.59
C GLY A 142 -19.04 3.95 6.28
N PHE A 143 -17.96 3.70 5.52
CA PHE A 143 -17.77 4.20 4.16
C PHE A 143 -18.14 3.15 3.11
N ASP A 144 -18.78 3.55 2.00
CA ASP A 144 -18.90 2.72 0.79
C ASP A 144 -17.55 2.76 0.04
N ALA A 145 -16.60 1.97 0.53
CA ALA A 145 -15.24 2.03 0.04
C ALA A 145 -15.00 1.12 -1.17
N ARG A 146 -14.21 1.61 -2.13
CA ARG A 146 -13.75 0.86 -3.30
C ARG A 146 -12.23 1.00 -3.45
N SER A 147 -11.57 -0.10 -3.76
CA SER A 147 -10.13 -0.13 -4.08
C SER A 147 -10.00 -0.51 -5.55
N LEU A 148 -9.47 0.40 -6.37
CA LEU A 148 -9.37 0.25 -7.82
C LEU A 148 -7.93 0.36 -8.29
N ASP A 149 -7.60 -0.46 -9.27
CA ASP A 149 -6.39 -0.31 -10.07
C ASP A 149 -6.46 1.01 -10.85
N LEU A 150 -5.38 1.78 -10.86
CA LEU A 150 -5.28 3.00 -11.68
C LEU A 150 -5.42 2.72 -13.20
N GLU A 151 -5.11 1.51 -13.68
CA GLU A 151 -5.32 1.11 -15.07
C GLU A 151 -6.82 1.00 -15.40
N GLU A 152 -7.65 0.67 -14.41
CA GLU A 152 -9.11 0.54 -14.55
C GLU A 152 -9.87 1.85 -14.26
N TYR A 153 -9.16 2.88 -13.77
CA TYR A 153 -9.75 4.17 -13.42
C TYR A 153 -9.59 5.18 -14.56
N ALA A 154 -10.70 5.76 -15.00
CA ALA A 154 -10.69 6.84 -15.98
C ALA A 154 -10.32 8.17 -15.30
N PRO A 155 -9.13 8.75 -15.55
CA PRO A 155 -8.65 9.92 -14.82
C PRO A 155 -9.52 11.17 -14.96
N GLU A 156 -10.27 11.30 -16.06
CA GLU A 156 -11.23 12.38 -16.32
C GLU A 156 -12.29 12.49 -15.22
N ARG A 157 -12.63 11.34 -14.62
CA ARG A 157 -13.67 11.24 -13.59
C ARG A 157 -13.25 11.80 -12.25
N LEU A 158 -11.95 12.05 -12.02
CA LEU A 158 -11.47 12.53 -10.73
C LEU A 158 -12.01 13.92 -10.37
N ALA A 159 -12.37 14.74 -11.36
CA ALA A 159 -13.07 16.00 -11.14
C ALA A 159 -14.58 15.83 -10.88
N GLU A 160 -15.14 14.66 -11.19
CA GLU A 160 -16.56 14.30 -11.01
C GLU A 160 -16.81 13.54 -9.70
N GLU A 161 -15.76 13.17 -8.96
CA GLU A 161 -15.87 12.57 -7.63
C GLU A 161 -16.31 13.65 -6.63
N ASP A 162 -17.59 14.02 -6.68
CA ASP A 162 -18.20 15.05 -5.85
C ASP A 162 -18.10 14.68 -4.35
N GLU A 163 -17.20 15.37 -3.63
CA GLU A 163 -16.96 15.33 -2.17
C GLU A 163 -16.47 13.99 -1.58
N ALA A 164 -16.40 12.93 -2.38
CA ALA A 164 -15.84 11.65 -1.98
C ALA A 164 -14.32 11.79 -1.71
N PRO A 165 -13.83 11.45 -0.51
CA PRO A 165 -12.39 11.42 -0.27
C PRO A 165 -11.72 10.40 -1.21
N VAL A 166 -10.56 10.77 -1.76
CA VAL A 166 -9.73 9.88 -2.59
C VAL A 166 -8.40 9.60 -1.92
N VAL A 167 -8.05 8.32 -1.81
CA VAL A 167 -6.77 7.87 -1.24
C VAL A 167 -5.91 7.31 -2.35
N PHE A 168 -4.70 7.85 -2.52
CA PHE A 168 -3.71 7.36 -3.48
C PHE A 168 -2.63 6.53 -2.79
N LEU A 169 -2.44 5.29 -3.23
CA LEU A 169 -1.35 4.42 -2.79
C LEU A 169 -0.37 4.22 -3.95
N MET A 170 0.75 4.93 -3.94
CA MET A 170 1.59 5.09 -5.12
C MET A 170 2.97 4.49 -4.88
N ALA A 171 3.23 3.32 -5.48
CA ALA A 171 4.59 2.83 -5.59
C ALA A 171 5.38 3.61 -6.64
N THR A 172 6.69 3.73 -6.40
CA THR A 172 7.64 4.32 -7.34
C THR A 172 8.46 3.21 -7.98
N HIS A 173 8.69 3.28 -9.28
CA HIS A 173 9.49 2.29 -10.01
C HIS A 173 10.70 2.96 -10.69
N GLY A 174 11.74 2.15 -10.97
CA GLY A 174 12.93 2.58 -11.71
C GLY A 174 13.58 3.86 -11.14
N GLU A 175 13.75 4.86 -12.00
CA GLU A 175 14.39 6.15 -11.69
C GLU A 175 13.38 7.21 -11.25
N GLY A 176 12.32 6.81 -10.54
CA GLY A 176 11.28 7.72 -10.05
C GLY A 176 10.00 7.73 -10.89
N GLU A 177 9.86 6.77 -11.80
CA GLU A 177 8.75 6.64 -12.72
C GLU A 177 7.49 6.08 -12.03
N PRO A 178 6.29 6.34 -12.59
CA PRO A 178 5.08 5.63 -12.18
C PRO A 178 5.20 4.12 -12.40
N THR A 179 4.41 3.35 -11.65
CA THR A 179 4.15 1.94 -11.98
C THR A 179 3.41 1.84 -13.31
N ASP A 180 3.54 0.71 -14.02
CA ASP A 180 2.95 0.54 -15.36
C ASP A 180 1.45 0.82 -15.37
N ASN A 181 0.73 0.34 -14.35
CA ASN A 181 -0.71 0.56 -14.20
C ASN A 181 -1.09 2.02 -13.91
N ALA A 182 -0.14 2.85 -13.45
CA ALA A 182 -0.34 4.26 -13.16
C ALA A 182 0.10 5.19 -14.29
N VAL A 183 0.78 4.68 -15.34
CA VAL A 183 1.25 5.48 -16.49
C VAL A 183 0.10 6.27 -17.14
N PRO A 184 -1.08 5.68 -17.46
CA PRO A 184 -2.16 6.43 -18.10
C PRO A 184 -2.65 7.60 -17.23
N PHE A 185 -2.78 7.38 -15.92
CA PHE A 185 -3.14 8.42 -14.96
C PHE A 185 -2.08 9.52 -14.88
N TYR A 186 -0.81 9.15 -14.75
CA TYR A 186 0.32 10.08 -14.72
C TYR A 186 0.31 10.98 -15.96
N SER A 187 0.28 10.40 -17.16
CA SER A 187 0.32 11.16 -18.42
C SER A 187 -0.88 12.08 -18.58
N PHE A 188 -2.07 11.66 -18.12
CA PHE A 188 -3.27 12.50 -18.18
C PHE A 188 -3.16 13.73 -17.28
N VAL A 189 -2.72 13.53 -16.04
CA VAL A 189 -2.56 14.60 -15.03
C VAL A 189 -1.39 15.53 -15.39
N GLU A 190 -0.30 14.98 -15.92
CA GLU A 190 0.88 15.73 -16.38
C GLU A 190 0.54 16.65 -17.55
N ALA A 191 -0.28 16.18 -18.50
CA ALA A 191 -0.72 16.97 -19.65
C ALA A 191 -1.71 18.10 -19.29
N GLU A 192 -1.95 18.34 -17.99
CA GLU A 192 -2.84 19.37 -17.43
C GLU A 192 -4.26 19.35 -18.00
N ARG A 193 -4.70 18.18 -18.49
CA ARG A 193 -6.02 17.98 -19.11
C ARG A 193 -7.18 18.21 -18.14
N MET A 194 -6.88 18.24 -16.85
CA MET A 194 -7.82 18.49 -15.75
C MET A 194 -8.09 19.97 -15.47
N GLY A 195 -7.19 20.89 -15.86
CA GLY A 195 -7.24 22.28 -15.41
C GLY A 195 -7.21 22.42 -13.86
N THR A 196 -7.66 23.55 -13.31
CA THR A 196 -7.71 23.82 -11.85
C THR A 196 -9.04 23.39 -11.21
N ASN A 197 -9.51 22.18 -11.54
CA ASN A 197 -10.88 21.75 -11.31
C ASN A 197 -11.06 20.79 -10.11
N LEU A 198 -10.07 20.62 -9.24
CA LEU A 198 -10.15 19.68 -8.11
C LEU A 198 -10.50 20.33 -6.77
N LYS A 199 -11.11 21.52 -6.77
CA LYS A 199 -11.34 22.31 -5.54
C LYS A 199 -12.29 21.65 -4.53
N SER A 200 -13.18 20.78 -4.99
CA SER A 200 -14.10 20.00 -4.15
C SER A 200 -13.50 18.67 -3.71
N LEU A 201 -12.36 18.27 -4.27
CA LEU A 201 -11.72 17.00 -3.99
C LEU A 201 -10.92 17.09 -2.69
N ARG A 202 -11.19 16.16 -1.78
CA ARG A 202 -10.32 15.92 -0.62
C ARG A 202 -9.53 14.65 -0.88
N PHE A 203 -8.23 14.66 -0.59
CA PHE A 203 -7.39 13.51 -0.85
C PHE A 203 -6.36 13.22 0.23
N ALA A 204 -5.89 11.99 0.26
CA ALA A 204 -4.71 11.58 1.00
C ALA A 204 -3.81 10.75 0.10
N ALA A 205 -2.51 10.71 0.39
CA ALA A 205 -1.57 9.90 -0.37
C ALA A 205 -0.59 9.18 0.56
N PHE A 206 -0.25 7.95 0.20
CA PHE A 206 0.84 7.17 0.77
C PHE A 206 1.79 6.76 -0.36
N ALA A 207 3.05 7.16 -0.25
CA ALA A 207 4.08 6.84 -1.23
C ALA A 207 4.88 5.62 -0.77
N LEU A 208 4.93 4.59 -1.61
CA LEU A 208 5.77 3.42 -1.39
C LEU A 208 7.06 3.60 -2.19
N GLY A 209 8.20 3.43 -1.52
CA GLY A 209 9.52 3.52 -2.15
C GLY A 209 10.57 2.85 -1.29
N ASN A 210 11.82 2.99 -1.70
CA ASN A 210 12.95 2.41 -0.99
C ASN A 210 14.08 3.45 -0.97
N LYS A 211 14.61 3.79 0.23
CA LYS A 211 15.62 4.86 0.38
C LYS A 211 16.97 4.55 -0.27
N GLN A 212 17.22 3.29 -0.64
CA GLN A 212 18.42 2.93 -1.41
C GLN A 212 18.38 3.47 -2.84
N TYR A 213 17.21 3.84 -3.33
CA TYR A 213 17.03 4.46 -4.65
C TYR A 213 17.15 5.97 -4.55
N GLN A 214 17.83 6.57 -5.53
CA GLN A 214 18.01 8.01 -5.61
C GLN A 214 16.66 8.76 -5.64
N HIS A 215 15.68 8.21 -6.35
CA HIS A 215 14.35 8.78 -6.51
C HIS A 215 13.34 8.24 -5.49
N TYR A 216 13.69 8.35 -4.21
CA TYR A 216 12.89 7.84 -3.11
C TYR A 216 11.45 8.41 -3.09
N CYS A 217 10.45 7.53 -3.19
CA CYS A 217 9.01 7.86 -3.17
C CYS A 217 8.60 8.93 -4.21
N ALA A 218 9.33 9.06 -5.31
CA ALA A 218 9.14 10.16 -6.26
C ALA A 218 7.72 10.23 -6.82
N MET A 219 7.11 9.10 -7.18
CA MET A 219 5.78 9.08 -7.77
C MET A 219 4.69 9.50 -6.78
N GLY A 220 4.73 9.01 -5.53
CA GLY A 220 3.75 9.42 -4.52
C GLY A 220 3.91 10.88 -4.10
N LYS A 221 5.15 11.39 -4.02
CA LYS A 221 5.43 12.83 -3.82
C LYS A 221 4.90 13.67 -4.98
N TRP A 222 5.06 13.17 -6.20
CA TRP A 222 4.55 13.85 -7.40
C TRP A 222 3.03 13.92 -7.40
N VAL A 223 2.32 12.82 -7.13
CA VAL A 223 0.85 12.79 -7.07
C VAL A 223 0.35 13.76 -6.01
N ASP A 224 0.92 13.71 -4.81
CA ASP A 224 0.54 14.60 -3.71
C ASP A 224 0.70 16.08 -4.08
N ALA A 225 1.84 16.44 -4.66
CA ALA A 225 2.11 17.81 -5.09
C ALA A 225 1.18 18.25 -6.23
N LYS A 226 1.01 17.41 -7.26
CA LYS A 226 0.27 17.76 -8.47
C LYS A 226 -1.23 17.84 -8.20
N VAL A 227 -1.81 16.88 -7.49
CA VAL A 227 -3.24 16.89 -7.12
C VAL A 227 -3.58 18.09 -6.23
N SER A 228 -2.71 18.42 -5.27
CA SER A 228 -2.87 19.65 -4.49
C SER A 228 -2.75 20.92 -5.33
N ALA A 229 -1.81 20.98 -6.27
CA ALA A 229 -1.66 22.12 -7.17
C ALA A 229 -2.88 22.33 -8.09
N LEU A 230 -3.64 21.28 -8.40
CA LEU A 230 -4.90 21.33 -9.15
C LEU A 230 -6.11 21.77 -8.30
N GLY A 231 -5.90 22.03 -6.99
CA GLY A 231 -6.88 22.62 -6.09
C GLY A 231 -7.42 21.70 -5.01
N ALA A 232 -7.01 20.42 -5.00
CA ALA A 232 -7.50 19.46 -4.01
C ALA A 232 -6.97 19.73 -2.59
N GLU A 233 -7.79 19.44 -1.59
CA GLU A 233 -7.46 19.59 -0.18
C GLU A 233 -6.87 18.31 0.40
N ARG A 234 -5.69 18.40 1.04
CA ARG A 234 -5.09 17.26 1.74
C ARG A 234 -5.81 16.98 3.05
N ILE A 235 -6.20 15.72 3.26
CA ILE A 235 -6.87 15.21 4.47
C ILE A 235 -5.85 15.01 5.60
N CYS A 236 -4.68 14.47 5.27
CA CYS A 236 -3.57 14.26 6.19
C CYS A 236 -2.23 14.46 5.46
N PRO A 237 -1.11 14.59 6.19
CA PRO A 237 0.21 14.63 5.57
C PRO A 237 0.48 13.40 4.68
N LEU A 238 1.28 13.60 3.64
CA LEU A 238 1.77 12.51 2.78
C LEU A 238 2.50 11.47 3.62
N GLY A 239 2.07 10.22 3.53
CA GLY A 239 2.80 9.10 4.10
C GLY A 239 3.96 8.69 3.21
N ILE A 240 5.09 8.34 3.82
CA ILE A 240 6.32 7.98 3.15
C ILE A 240 6.75 6.63 3.70
N GLY A 241 6.64 5.60 2.89
CA GLY A 241 6.99 4.23 3.24
C GLY A 241 8.36 3.83 2.71
N ASP A 242 9.17 3.17 3.54
CA ASP A 242 10.49 2.66 3.17
C ASP A 242 10.56 1.13 3.17
N ASP A 243 10.63 0.54 1.98
CA ASP A 243 10.79 -0.90 1.77
C ASP A 243 12.17 -1.45 2.18
N ASP A 244 13.16 -0.58 2.44
CA ASP A 244 14.45 -1.01 3.01
C ASP A 244 14.42 -1.19 4.53
N ASP A 245 13.45 -0.55 5.22
CA ASP A 245 13.36 -0.52 6.68
C ASP A 245 12.07 -1.19 7.18
N ASP A 246 11.00 -0.41 7.37
CA ASP A 246 9.73 -0.88 7.94
C ASP A 246 8.53 -0.26 7.20
N LEU A 247 8.33 -0.71 5.96
CA LEU A 247 7.24 -0.24 5.10
C LEU A 247 5.85 -0.46 5.72
N ASP A 248 5.62 -1.63 6.33
CA ASP A 248 4.36 -1.96 6.97
C ASP A 248 4.10 -1.05 8.18
N GLY A 249 5.12 -0.81 9.02
CA GLY A 249 5.00 0.11 10.14
C GLY A 249 4.85 1.58 9.73
N ASP A 250 5.50 2.01 8.64
CA ASP A 250 5.28 3.33 8.05
C ASP A 250 3.83 3.49 7.59
N PHE A 251 3.29 2.46 6.93
CA PHE A 251 1.90 2.42 6.48
C PHE A 251 0.93 2.45 7.67
N GLU A 252 1.16 1.65 8.71
CA GLU A 252 0.40 1.62 9.95
C GLU A 252 0.29 3.00 10.61
N ARG A 253 1.43 3.68 10.81
CA ARG A 253 1.48 5.04 11.40
C ARG A 253 0.70 6.06 10.57
N TRP A 254 0.87 6.02 9.26
CA TRP A 254 0.14 6.91 8.37
C TRP A 254 -1.36 6.59 8.35
N ARG A 255 -1.73 5.31 8.35
CA ARG A 255 -3.11 4.81 8.39
C ARG A 255 -3.85 5.31 9.63
N GLU A 256 -3.21 5.31 10.80
CA GLU A 256 -3.79 5.89 12.03
C GLU A 256 -4.11 7.37 11.85
N THR A 257 -3.18 8.12 11.24
CA THR A 257 -3.35 9.56 10.96
C THR A 257 -4.48 9.79 9.97
N LEU A 258 -4.56 8.98 8.90
CA LEU A 258 -5.64 9.01 7.92
C LEU A 258 -7.00 8.81 8.59
N TRP A 259 -7.13 7.77 9.43
CA TRP A 259 -8.39 7.47 10.10
C TRP A 259 -8.80 8.54 11.11
N ALA A 260 -7.84 9.10 11.86
CA ALA A 260 -8.12 10.21 12.77
C ALA A 260 -8.69 11.43 12.02
N ALA A 261 -8.18 11.72 10.82
CA ALA A 261 -8.64 12.82 9.98
C ALA A 261 -9.99 12.54 9.28
N LEU A 262 -10.23 11.31 8.84
CA LEU A 262 -11.49 10.91 8.19
C LEU A 262 -12.66 10.68 9.17
N CYS A 263 -12.35 10.31 10.41
CA CYS A 263 -13.32 10.00 11.46
C CYS A 263 -13.09 10.81 12.75
N PRO A 264 -13.12 12.15 12.69
CA PRO A 264 -12.93 12.98 13.88
C PRO A 264 -14.10 12.74 14.85
N GLY A 265 -13.85 12.03 15.96
CA GLY A 265 -14.85 11.72 17.00
C GLY A 265 -15.09 10.24 17.31
N GLY A 266 -14.38 9.30 16.68
CA GLY A 266 -14.52 7.84 16.94
C GLY A 266 -13.68 7.28 18.09
N GLY A 267 -12.87 8.10 18.78
CA GLY A 267 -11.98 7.65 19.85
C GLY A 267 -12.54 7.87 21.26
N GLY A 268 -12.85 6.78 21.98
CA GLY A 268 -12.81 6.78 23.45
C GLY A 268 -14.14 6.87 24.22
N GLY A 269 -15.14 6.06 23.88
CA GLY A 269 -16.24 5.76 24.80
C GLY A 269 -15.93 4.53 25.65
N GLY A 270 -15.24 4.70 26.78
CA GLY A 270 -14.99 3.59 27.71
C GLY A 270 -14.35 4.03 29.03
N GLY A 271 -15.14 4.03 30.11
CA GLY A 271 -14.62 4.08 31.48
C GLY A 271 -15.19 5.15 32.41
N GLY A 272 -16.51 5.34 32.42
CA GLY A 272 -17.22 5.98 33.55
C GLY A 272 -18.12 4.96 34.21
N GLY A 273 -17.73 4.48 35.39
CA GLY A 273 -18.44 3.50 36.21
C GLY A 273 -17.58 3.02 37.35
#